data_AF-A0A1I8Q940-F1
#
_entry.id   AF-A0A1I8Q940-F1
#
_cell.length_a   1.000
_cell.length_b   1.000
_cell.length_c   1.000
_cell.angle_alpha   90.00
_cell.angle_beta   90.00
_cell.angle_gamma   90.00
#
_symmetry.space_group_name_H-M   'P 1'
#
loop_
_entity.id
_entity.type
_entity.pdbx_description
1 polymer ?
#
loop_
_entity_poly.entity_id
_entity_poly.type
_entity_poly.pdbx_seq_one_letter_code
_entity_poly.pdbx_strand_id
1 'polypeptide(L)'
;MKILTITLITFVIIFHSPATNAMLELVNVSSPADADIQDAKQFSESILIAIRQYILYELPPEANEEAEVILAQIKRGLNNCESLLQAAVNIWEYKQCASALRRDAMTALATLQYKYQPNAASSATRISFLR
;
A
#
# COMPACT_ATOMS: atom_id res chain seq x y z
N MET A 1 -7.12 65.33 10.23
CA MET A 1 -6.18 64.20 10.15
C MET A 1 -6.55 63.17 11.21
N LYS A 2 -6.73 61.92 10.79
CA LYS A 2 -7.04 60.73 11.61
C LYS A 2 -5.80 60.27 12.37
N ILE A 3 -5.92 60.00 13.68
CA ILE A 3 -5.14 58.99 14.44
C ILE A 3 -6.05 58.55 15.61
N LEU A 4 -6.93 57.59 15.41
CA LEU A 4 -6.81 56.16 15.74
C LEU A 4 -6.60 55.84 17.23
N THR A 5 -7.71 55.48 17.86
CA THR A 5 -7.91 54.81 19.15
C THR A 5 -7.27 53.42 19.20
N ILE A 6 -6.61 53.06 20.31
CA ILE A 6 -6.50 51.66 20.78
C ILE A 6 -6.62 51.66 22.30
N THR A 7 -7.84 51.42 22.78
CA THR A 7 -8.15 51.08 24.17
C THR A 7 -7.76 49.62 24.41
N LEU A 8 -6.81 49.39 25.32
CA LEU A 8 -6.44 48.05 25.79
C LEU A 8 -7.63 47.45 26.57
N ILE A 9 -8.27 46.43 26.02
CA ILE A 9 -9.23 45.59 26.75
C ILE A 9 -8.45 44.39 27.30
N THR A 10 -8.08 44.47 28.58
CA THR A 10 -7.66 43.31 29.37
C THR A 10 -8.87 42.42 29.61
N PHE A 11 -9.00 41.36 28.80
CA PHE A 11 -9.99 40.32 29.00
C PHE A 11 -9.35 39.19 29.82
N VAL A 12 -9.55 39.23 31.14
CA VAL A 12 -9.22 38.11 32.05
C VAL A 12 -10.31 37.07 31.88
N ILE A 13 -10.02 36.00 31.14
CA ILE A 13 -10.92 34.86 31.04
C ILE A 13 -10.64 33.91 32.19
N ILE A 14 -11.57 33.87 33.14
CA ILE A 14 -11.68 32.83 34.15
C ILE A 14 -12.28 31.61 33.44
N PHE A 15 -11.45 30.63 33.07
CA PHE A 15 -11.93 29.29 32.70
C PHE A 15 -11.67 28.32 33.85
N HIS A 16 -12.76 27.65 34.24
CA HIS A 16 -12.83 26.60 35.23
C HIS A 16 -11.87 25.45 34.89
N SER A 17 -11.18 24.93 35.89
CA SER A 17 -10.44 23.68 35.81
C SER A 17 -11.40 22.49 35.92
N PRO A 18 -11.63 21.67 34.89
CA PRO A 18 -11.73 20.25 35.11
C PRO A 18 -10.30 19.72 35.22
N ALA A 19 -10.01 18.95 36.26
CA ALA A 19 -8.80 18.15 36.35
C ALA A 19 -8.75 17.25 35.10
N THR A 20 -8.03 17.70 34.07
CA THR A 20 -7.70 16.87 32.92
C THR A 20 -6.55 16.01 33.39
N ASN A 21 -6.82 14.71 33.45
CA ASN A 21 -5.78 13.70 33.59
C ASN A 21 -4.65 14.07 32.64
N ALA A 22 -3.45 14.27 33.19
CA ALA A 22 -2.24 14.42 32.41
C ALA A 22 -2.02 13.14 31.60
N MET A 23 -2.71 13.02 30.48
CA MET A 23 -2.34 12.12 29.42
C MET A 23 -1.10 12.78 28.83
N LEU A 24 0.07 12.21 29.17
CA LEU A 24 1.28 12.41 28.38
C LEU A 24 0.90 12.15 26.93
N GLU A 25 0.66 13.21 26.17
CA GLU A 25 0.74 13.17 24.73
C GLU A 25 2.23 13.00 24.45
N LEU A 26 2.70 11.74 24.41
CA LEU A 26 3.99 11.44 23.81
C LEU A 26 3.90 11.97 22.39
N VAL A 27 4.52 13.13 22.16
CA VAL A 27 4.90 13.57 20.82
C VAL A 27 5.81 12.46 20.29
N ASN A 28 5.22 11.53 19.54
CA ASN A 28 5.95 10.45 18.88
C ASN A 28 6.76 11.10 17.76
N VAL A 29 7.93 11.63 18.12
CA VAL A 29 8.94 12.08 17.16
C VAL A 29 9.44 10.82 16.48
N SER A 30 8.78 10.41 15.39
CA SER A 30 9.22 9.29 14.57
C SER A 30 10.60 9.60 14.02
N SER A 31 11.55 8.71 14.24
CA SER A 31 12.87 8.80 13.63
C SER A 31 12.73 8.71 12.09
N PRO A 32 13.63 9.32 11.29
CA PRO A 32 13.71 9.05 9.86
C PRO A 32 13.77 7.54 9.54
N ALA A 33 14.42 6.75 10.42
CA ALA A 33 14.44 5.29 10.31
C ALA A 33 13.05 4.65 10.44
N ASP A 34 12.17 5.22 11.27
CA ASP A 34 10.79 4.74 11.41
C ASP A 34 9.96 5.07 10.16
N ALA A 35 10.21 6.24 9.55
CA ALA A 35 9.56 6.63 8.29
C ALA A 35 9.95 5.67 7.14
N ASP A 36 11.24 5.37 7.00
CA ASP A 36 11.71 4.43 5.96
C ASP A 36 11.12 3.02 6.15
N ILE A 37 10.94 2.56 7.41
CA ILE A 37 10.28 1.29 7.73
C ILE A 37 8.79 1.34 7.34
N GLN A 38 8.09 2.44 7.59
CA GLN A 38 6.70 2.61 7.19
C GLN A 38 6.54 2.62 5.67
N ASP A 39 7.41 3.34 4.94
CA ASP A 39 7.42 3.35 3.48
C ASP A 39 7.67 1.95 2.91
N ALA A 40 8.56 1.18 3.55
CA ALA A 40 8.76 -0.22 3.19
C ALA A 40 7.48 -1.05 3.39
N LYS A 41 6.76 -0.91 4.51
CA LYS A 41 5.48 -1.59 4.71
C LYS A 41 4.44 -1.20 3.66
N GLN A 42 4.34 0.09 3.35
CA GLN A 42 3.45 0.59 2.29
C GLN A 42 3.76 -0.01 0.92
N PHE A 43 5.04 -0.28 0.64
CA PHE A 43 5.43 -0.98 -0.59
C PHE A 43 4.80 -2.38 -0.67
N SER A 44 4.79 -3.16 0.41
CA SER A 44 4.12 -4.47 0.41
C SER A 44 2.61 -4.37 0.24
N GLU A 45 1.97 -3.39 0.87
CA GLU A 45 0.54 -3.13 0.66
C GLU A 45 0.23 -2.78 -0.80
N SER A 46 1.08 -1.97 -1.44
CA SER A 46 0.92 -1.63 -2.87
C SER A 46 0.98 -2.88 -3.78
N ILE A 47 1.79 -3.88 -3.42
CA ILE A 47 1.86 -5.16 -4.13
C ILE A 47 0.54 -5.92 -3.99
N LEU A 48 0.00 -6.02 -2.77
CA LEU A 48 -1.27 -6.70 -2.51
C LEU A 48 -2.44 -6.01 -3.23
N ILE A 49 -2.44 -4.68 -3.28
CA ILE A 49 -3.43 -3.90 -4.02
C ILE A 49 -3.35 -4.22 -5.53
N ALA A 50 -2.15 -4.17 -6.11
CA ALA A 50 -1.95 -4.48 -7.53
C ALA A 50 -2.40 -5.90 -7.89
N ILE A 51 -2.12 -6.88 -7.03
CA ILE A 51 -2.58 -8.26 -7.21
C ILE A 51 -4.11 -8.33 -7.17
N ARG A 52 -4.76 -7.75 -6.15
CA ARG A 52 -6.23 -7.75 -6.06
C ARG A 52 -6.89 -7.09 -7.26
N GLN A 53 -6.32 -5.99 -7.76
CA GLN A 53 -6.80 -5.33 -8.97
C GLN A 53 -6.68 -6.24 -10.19
N TYR A 54 -5.54 -6.92 -10.36
CA TYR A 54 -5.35 -7.88 -11.45
C TYR A 54 -6.38 -9.01 -11.37
N ILE A 55 -6.62 -9.58 -10.18
CA ILE A 55 -7.63 -10.63 -9.99
C ILE A 55 -9.03 -10.12 -10.35
N LEU A 56 -9.37 -8.91 -9.94
CA LEU A 56 -10.71 -8.34 -10.17
C LEU A 56 -10.98 -7.98 -11.64
N TYR A 57 -9.97 -7.47 -12.34
CA TYR A 57 -10.16 -6.85 -13.66
C TYR A 57 -9.64 -7.69 -14.83
N GLU A 58 -8.62 -8.52 -14.60
CA GLU A 58 -7.93 -9.25 -15.67
C GLU A 58 -8.27 -10.74 -15.69
N LEU A 59 -8.85 -11.27 -14.61
CA LEU A 59 -9.25 -12.67 -14.51
C LEU A 59 -10.77 -12.84 -14.60
N PRO A 60 -11.25 -13.92 -15.24
CA PRO A 60 -12.66 -14.24 -15.23
C PRO A 60 -13.08 -14.86 -13.87
N PRO A 61 -14.36 -14.78 -13.49
CA PRO A 61 -14.83 -15.24 -12.17
C PRO A 61 -14.49 -16.70 -11.84
N GLU A 62 -14.39 -17.57 -12.85
CA GLU A 62 -14.05 -18.99 -12.71
C GLU A 62 -12.60 -19.23 -12.22
N ALA A 63 -11.73 -18.22 -12.35
CA ALA A 63 -10.35 -18.28 -11.88
C ALA A 63 -10.19 -17.76 -10.43
N ASN A 64 -11.24 -17.19 -9.82
CA ASN A 64 -11.14 -16.47 -8.53
C ASN A 64 -10.63 -17.36 -7.38
N GLU A 65 -11.06 -18.62 -7.30
CA GLU A 65 -10.63 -19.52 -6.23
C GLU A 65 -9.11 -19.79 -6.29
N GLU A 66 -8.59 -20.11 -7.48
CA GLU A 66 -7.15 -20.32 -7.69
C GLU A 66 -6.36 -19.01 -7.50
N ALA A 67 -6.94 -17.88 -7.91
CA ALA A 67 -6.32 -16.56 -7.75
C ALA A 67 -6.20 -16.14 -6.26
N GLU A 68 -7.21 -16.44 -5.44
CA GLU A 68 -7.17 -16.18 -3.99
C GLU A 68 -6.12 -17.06 -3.29
N VAL A 69 -5.86 -18.27 -3.78
CA VAL A 69 -4.75 -19.10 -3.30
C VAL A 69 -3.41 -18.42 -3.57
N ILE A 70 -3.19 -17.88 -4.77
CA ILE A 70 -1.99 -17.11 -5.11
C ILE A 70 -1.88 -15.89 -4.17
N LEU A 71 -2.95 -15.12 -4.00
CA LEU A 71 -2.96 -13.96 -3.11
C LEU A 71 -2.62 -14.34 -1.66
N ALA A 72 -3.14 -15.45 -1.14
CA ALA A 72 -2.83 -15.95 0.20
C ALA A 72 -1.35 -16.35 0.35
N GLN A 73 -0.76 -16.98 -0.66
CA GLN A 73 0.66 -17.32 -0.67
C GLN A 73 1.53 -16.06 -0.67
N ILE A 74 1.18 -15.05 -1.47
CA ILE A 74 1.94 -13.80 -1.51
C ILE A 74 1.83 -13.02 -0.20
N LYS A 75 0.63 -12.94 0.41
CA LYS A 75 0.47 -12.35 1.76
C LYS A 75 1.40 -13.02 2.78
N ARG A 76 1.46 -14.35 2.78
CA ARG A 76 2.36 -15.10 3.68
C ARG A 76 3.83 -14.80 3.38
N GLY A 77 4.21 -14.76 2.10
CA GLY A 77 5.57 -14.41 1.68
C GLY A 77 5.98 -13.01 2.13
N LEU A 78 5.11 -12.02 1.95
CA LEU A 78 5.38 -10.64 2.35
C LEU A 78 5.52 -10.53 3.88
N ASN A 79 4.66 -11.19 4.64
CA ASN A 79 4.78 -11.27 6.11
C ASN A 79 6.13 -11.90 6.54
N ASN A 80 6.62 -12.89 5.79
CA ASN A 80 7.95 -13.46 6.06
C ASN A 80 9.06 -12.45 5.76
N CYS A 81 8.95 -11.66 4.68
CA CYS A 81 9.90 -10.59 4.38
C CYS A 81 9.92 -9.52 5.47
N GLU A 82 8.80 -9.24 6.17
CA GLU A 82 8.75 -8.23 7.24
C GLU A 82 9.73 -8.49 8.39
N SER A 83 10.18 -9.73 8.59
CA SER A 83 11.25 -10.05 9.55
C SER A 83 12.56 -9.28 9.26
N LEU A 84 12.78 -8.84 8.01
CA LEU A 84 13.93 -8.03 7.61
C LEU A 84 13.81 -6.57 8.06
N LEU A 85 12.61 -6.07 8.38
CA LEU A 85 12.38 -4.68 8.80
C LEU A 85 12.78 -4.39 10.26
N GLN A 86 13.45 -5.33 10.94
CA GLN A 86 13.95 -5.13 12.31
C GLN A 86 15.02 -4.03 12.41
N ALA A 87 15.67 -3.69 11.30
CA ALA A 87 16.66 -2.62 11.23
C ALA A 87 16.58 -1.88 9.89
N ALA A 88 16.73 -0.56 9.89
CA ALA A 88 16.66 0.26 8.68
C ALA A 88 17.72 -0.11 7.63
N VAL A 89 18.87 -0.65 8.06
CA VAL A 89 19.93 -1.13 7.16
C VAL A 89 19.48 -2.29 6.26
N ASN A 90 18.44 -3.03 6.66
CA ASN A 90 17.93 -4.19 5.93
C ASN A 90 16.74 -3.85 5.00
N ILE A 91 16.40 -2.57 4.84
CA ILE A 91 15.27 -2.13 4.01
C ILE A 91 15.50 -2.49 2.53
N TRP A 92 16.75 -2.49 2.08
CA TRP A 92 17.07 -2.90 0.71
C TRP A 92 16.76 -4.38 0.49
N GLU A 93 17.21 -5.26 1.39
CA GLU A 93 16.94 -6.70 1.38
C GLU A 93 15.44 -6.98 1.43
N TYR A 94 14.71 -6.25 2.28
CA TYR A 94 13.25 -6.31 2.33
C TYR A 94 12.63 -5.98 0.97
N LYS A 95 13.03 -4.87 0.34
CA LYS A 95 12.47 -4.45 -0.96
C LYS A 95 12.80 -5.47 -2.06
N GLN A 96 13.96 -6.11 -2.02
CA GLN A 96 14.30 -7.20 -2.95
C GLN A 96 13.41 -8.43 -2.74
N CYS A 97 13.21 -8.84 -1.48
CA CYS A 97 12.32 -9.94 -1.10
C CYS A 97 10.89 -9.70 -1.60
N ALA A 98 10.32 -8.54 -1.28
CA ALA A 98 8.97 -8.16 -1.70
C ALA A 98 8.85 -8.03 -3.24
N SER A 99 9.87 -7.49 -3.91
CA SER A 99 9.89 -7.37 -5.37
C SER A 99 9.94 -8.73 -6.07
N ALA A 100 10.66 -9.70 -5.52
CA ALA A 100 10.67 -11.08 -6.03
C ALA A 100 9.27 -11.69 -5.94
N LEU A 101 8.63 -11.61 -4.77
CA LEU A 101 7.26 -12.09 -4.57
C LEU A 101 6.26 -11.43 -5.53
N ARG A 102 6.39 -10.12 -5.79
CA ARG A 102 5.57 -9.44 -6.79
C ARG A 102 5.74 -10.06 -8.18
N ARG A 103 6.97 -10.31 -8.64
CA ARG A 103 7.22 -10.92 -9.97
C ARG A 103 6.64 -12.33 -10.05
N ASP A 104 6.82 -13.11 -9.00
CA ASP A 104 6.30 -14.48 -8.93
C ASP A 104 4.77 -14.48 -8.97
N ALA A 105 4.13 -13.57 -8.21
CA ALA A 105 2.69 -13.37 -8.22
C ALA A 105 2.16 -13.05 -9.62
N MET A 106 2.76 -12.05 -10.30
CA MET A 106 2.34 -11.64 -11.62
C MET A 106 2.52 -12.75 -12.66
N THR A 107 3.58 -13.55 -12.53
CA THR A 107 3.82 -14.71 -13.42
C THR A 107 2.77 -15.79 -13.20
N ALA A 108 2.43 -16.10 -11.95
CA ALA A 108 1.41 -17.07 -11.61
C ALA A 108 0.01 -16.61 -12.10
N LEU A 109 -0.33 -15.34 -11.90
CA LEU A 109 -1.59 -14.76 -12.36
C LEU A 109 -1.69 -14.70 -13.89
N ALA A 110 -0.60 -14.39 -14.60
CA ALA A 110 -0.58 -14.43 -16.06
C ALA A 110 -0.77 -15.86 -16.60
N THR A 111 -0.16 -16.85 -15.92
CA THR A 111 -0.38 -18.27 -16.25
C THR A 111 -1.84 -18.67 -16.03
N LEU A 112 -2.43 -18.18 -14.93
CA LEU A 112 -3.84 -18.39 -14.63
C LEU A 112 -4.75 -17.72 -15.66
N GLN A 113 -4.45 -16.48 -16.05
CA GLN A 113 -5.16 -15.77 -17.12
C GLN A 113 -5.12 -16.58 -18.42
N TYR A 114 -3.96 -17.09 -18.82
CA TYR A 114 -3.83 -17.91 -20.03
C TYR A 114 -4.65 -19.21 -19.95
N LYS A 115 -4.71 -19.86 -18.78
CA LYS A 115 -5.50 -21.08 -18.56
C LYS A 115 -7.00 -20.85 -18.80
N TYR A 116 -7.54 -19.74 -18.29
CA TYR A 116 -8.98 -19.46 -18.37
C TYR A 116 -9.39 -18.58 -19.56
N GLN A 117 -8.46 -17.83 -20.14
CA GLN A 117 -8.65 -16.94 -21.28
C GLN A 117 -7.50 -17.10 -22.30
N PRO A 118 -7.31 -18.28 -22.89
CA PRO A 118 -6.19 -18.55 -23.81
C PRO A 118 -6.19 -17.67 -25.06
N ASN A 119 -7.35 -17.09 -25.41
CA ASN A 119 -7.53 -16.23 -26.58
C ASN A 119 -7.46 -14.71 -26.27
N ALA A 120 -7.35 -14.30 -25.00
CA ALA A 120 -7.25 -12.89 -24.64
C ALA A 120 -5.97 -12.23 -25.20
N ALA A 121 -4.95 -13.05 -25.52
CA ALA A 121 -3.68 -12.59 -26.07
C ALA A 121 -3.66 -12.37 -27.60
N SER A 122 -4.76 -12.55 -28.34
CA SER A 122 -4.70 -12.56 -29.83
C SER A 122 -5.79 -11.74 -30.52
N SER A 123 -5.67 -10.42 -30.45
CA SER A 123 -6.42 -9.44 -31.25
C SER A 123 -5.53 -8.66 -32.24
N ALA A 124 -4.49 -9.31 -32.78
CA ALA A 124 -3.73 -8.79 -33.90
C ALA A 124 -3.91 -9.73 -35.11
N THR A 125 -4.50 -9.19 -36.18
CA THR A 125 -4.52 -9.77 -37.54
C THR A 125 -5.55 -10.88 -37.81
N ARG A 126 -6.80 -10.48 -38.08
CA ARG A 126 -7.52 -11.03 -39.24
C ARG A 126 -7.44 -10.00 -40.36
N ILE A 127 -6.35 -10.04 -41.14
CA ILE A 127 -6.39 -9.46 -42.49
C ILE A 127 -7.36 -10.33 -43.27
N SER A 128 -8.58 -9.84 -43.44
CA SER A 128 -9.53 -10.34 -44.43
C SER A 128 -8.92 -10.09 -45.80
N PHE A 129 -8.30 -11.12 -46.38
CA PHE A 129 -7.96 -11.15 -47.79
C PHE A 129 -9.27 -11.21 -48.59
N LEU A 130 -9.74 -10.05 -49.03
CA LEU A 130 -10.70 -9.97 -50.14
C LEU A 130 -9.90 -10.07 -51.44
N ARG A 131 -9.92 -11.25 -52.08
CA ARG A 131 -9.81 -11.35 -53.54
C ARG A 131 -10.41 -12.64 -54.06
#